data_AF-A0A2V9NLG5-F1
#
_entry.id   AF-A0A2V9NLG5-F1
#
_cell.length_a   1.000
_cell.length_b   1.000
_cell.length_c   1.000
_cell.angle_alpha   90.00
_cell.angle_beta   90.00
_cell.angle_gamma   90.00
#
_symmetry.space_group_name_H-M   'P 1'
#
loop_
_entity.id
_entity.type
_entity.pdbx_description
1 polymer ?
#
loop_
_entity_poly.entity_id
_entity_poly.type
_entity_poly.pdbx_seq_one_letter_code
_entity_poly.pdbx_strand_id
1 'polypeptide(L)'
;MVSTILILALAASALILCWKLVRAARQDRYKQEGLHELNVCVFRALTNSSDDIYLRTRLDAVRTRSFHRKRTALALQMIRLVDENAQVVIHMAQRAKAVGDPVLTSKAEELMGLALRLRMNLVAVRFCLGIKWLMPGLDLVVPAWDTRYRDLAASLFRLRQDDPRFLFTTN
;
A
#
# COMPACT_ATOMS: atom_id res chain seq x y z
N MET A 1 5.83 -4.66 -38.66
CA MET A 1 6.83 -4.71 -37.56
C MET A 1 6.39 -3.91 -36.34
N VAL A 2 5.88 -2.68 -36.50
CA VAL A 2 5.36 -1.89 -35.36
C VAL A 2 4.15 -2.57 -34.67
N SER A 3 3.23 -3.10 -35.46
CA SER A 3 2.05 -3.83 -34.99
C SER A 3 2.38 -5.10 -34.21
N THR A 4 3.37 -5.89 -34.66
CA THR A 4 3.81 -7.10 -33.95
C THR A 4 4.48 -6.77 -32.61
N ILE A 5 5.24 -5.67 -32.54
CA ILE A 5 5.86 -5.19 -31.28
C ILE A 5 4.80 -4.74 -30.28
N LEU A 6 3.76 -4.03 -30.74
CA LEU A 6 2.64 -3.60 -29.89
C LEU A 6 1.86 -4.77 -29.29
N ILE A 7 1.57 -5.79 -30.10
CA ILE A 7 0.85 -6.99 -29.66
C ILE A 7 1.67 -7.77 -28.63
N LEU A 8 2.98 -7.94 -28.86
CA LEU A 8 3.89 -8.59 -27.92
C LEU A 8 4.00 -7.83 -26.60
N ALA A 9 4.12 -6.51 -26.64
CA ALA A 9 4.18 -5.68 -25.44
C ALA A 9 2.88 -5.76 -24.63
N LEU A 10 1.73 -5.72 -25.29
CA LEU A 10 0.43 -5.84 -24.65
C LEU A 10 0.23 -7.22 -24.01
N ALA A 11 0.54 -8.30 -24.75
CA ALA A 11 0.45 -9.66 -24.25
C ALA A 11 1.38 -9.89 -23.04
N ALA A 12 2.62 -9.43 -23.11
CA ALA A 12 3.56 -9.52 -21.99
C ALA A 12 3.06 -8.75 -20.76
N SER A 13 2.48 -7.56 -20.96
CA SER A 13 1.92 -6.77 -19.85
C SER A 13 0.74 -7.47 -19.17
N ALA A 14 -0.15 -8.08 -19.96
CA ALA A 14 -1.29 -8.86 -19.46
C ALA A 14 -0.81 -10.10 -18.68
N LEU A 15 0.22 -10.77 -19.17
CA LEU A 15 0.81 -11.94 -18.54
C LEU A 15 1.48 -11.59 -17.20
N ILE A 16 2.21 -10.46 -17.15
CA ILE A 16 2.79 -9.92 -15.92
C ILE A 16 1.69 -9.54 -14.90
N LEU A 17 0.60 -8.91 -15.36
CA LEU A 17 -0.55 -8.57 -14.51
C LEU A 17 -1.20 -9.83 -13.95
N CYS A 18 -1.47 -10.82 -14.81
CA CYS A 18 -2.06 -12.09 -14.41
C CYS A 18 -1.16 -12.83 -13.40
N TRP A 19 0.16 -12.86 -13.65
CA TRP A 19 1.11 -13.50 -12.76
C TRP A 19 1.21 -12.79 -11.40
N LYS A 20 1.13 -11.46 -11.39
CA LYS A 20 1.05 -10.67 -10.14
C LYS A 20 -0.24 -10.92 -9.37
N LEU A 21 -1.38 -11.03 -10.06
CA LEU A 21 -2.67 -11.34 -9.44
C LEU A 21 -2.68 -12.75 -8.84
N VAL A 22 -2.17 -13.75 -9.57
CA VAL A 22 -2.04 -15.13 -9.08
C VAL A 22 -1.07 -15.22 -7.91
N ARG A 23 0.07 -14.53 -7.99
CA ARG A 23 1.06 -14.50 -6.90
C ARG A 23 0.52 -13.80 -5.66
N ALA A 24 -0.21 -12.69 -5.81
CA ALA A 24 -0.89 -12.03 -4.71
C ALA A 24 -1.90 -12.97 -4.03
N ALA A 25 -2.75 -13.64 -4.82
CA ALA A 25 -3.73 -14.59 -4.29
C ALA A 25 -3.11 -15.80 -3.58
N ARG A 26 -1.89 -16.23 -3.97
CA ARG A 26 -1.15 -17.29 -3.26
C ARG A 26 -0.46 -16.79 -1.98
N GLN A 27 0.05 -15.56 -1.99
CA GLN A 27 0.76 -14.98 -0.85
C GLN A 27 -0.19 -14.69 0.33
N ASP A 28 -1.46 -14.41 0.03
CA ASP A 28 -2.56 -14.28 1.01
C ASP A 28 -2.77 -15.51 1.87
N ARG A 29 -2.43 -16.72 1.38
CA ARG A 29 -2.64 -17.96 2.13
C ARG A 29 -1.54 -18.28 3.14
N TYR A 30 -0.41 -17.57 3.13
CA TYR A 30 0.78 -17.99 3.88
C TYR A 30 1.35 -16.93 4.84
N LYS A 31 0.89 -15.68 4.79
CA LYS A 31 1.42 -14.60 5.65
C LYS A 31 0.44 -14.26 6.78
N GLN A 32 0.48 -15.08 7.82
CA GLN A 32 -0.20 -14.82 9.08
C GLN A 32 0.76 -14.04 9.99
N GLU A 33 1.04 -12.79 9.64
CA GLU A 33 1.91 -11.90 10.41
C GLU A 33 1.17 -10.60 10.71
N GLY A 34 1.33 -10.12 11.96
CA GLY A 34 0.58 -9.01 12.53
C GLY A 34 0.73 -7.67 11.78
N LEU A 35 -0.02 -6.67 12.25
CA LEU A 35 0.04 -5.31 11.73
C LEU A 35 1.47 -4.76 11.84
N HIS A 36 2.04 -4.33 10.72
CA HIS A 36 3.33 -3.64 10.69
C HIS A 36 3.19 -2.23 11.25
N GLU A 37 4.08 -1.82 12.16
CA GLU A 37 4.17 -0.44 12.59
C GLU A 37 4.76 0.43 11.48
N LEU A 38 4.00 1.45 11.07
CA LEU A 38 4.36 2.34 9.96
C LEU A 38 4.44 3.77 10.47
N ASN A 39 5.62 4.36 10.35
CA ASN A 39 5.81 5.77 10.62
C ASN A 39 5.42 6.61 9.38
N VAL A 40 4.23 7.21 9.47
CA VAL A 40 3.64 8.01 8.40
C VAL A 40 4.43 9.30 8.12
N CYS A 41 5.13 9.83 9.13
CA CYS A 41 6.01 10.99 8.96
C CYS A 41 7.23 10.64 8.09
N VAL A 42 7.78 9.43 8.24
CA VAL A 42 8.88 8.94 7.39
C VAL A 42 8.42 8.83 5.94
N PHE A 43 7.22 8.29 5.68
CA PHE A 43 6.69 8.26 4.32
C PHE A 43 6.55 9.65 3.73
N ARG A 44 5.98 10.59 4.48
CA ARG A 44 5.81 11.98 4.04
C ARG A 44 7.15 12.60 3.68
N ALA A 45 8.18 12.41 4.52
CA ALA A 45 9.54 12.86 4.25
C ALA A 45 10.13 12.23 2.98
N LEU A 46 9.91 10.93 2.74
CA LEU A 46 10.39 10.25 1.53
C LEU A 46 9.69 10.74 0.25
N THR A 47 8.42 11.13 0.33
CA THR A 47 7.67 11.64 -0.83
C THR A 47 7.83 13.13 -1.07
N ASN A 48 8.25 13.89 -0.05
CA ASN A 48 8.43 15.34 -0.13
C ASN A 48 9.59 15.68 -1.09
N SER A 49 9.34 16.64 -1.98
CA SER A 49 10.32 17.15 -2.95
C SER A 49 11.00 18.44 -2.49
N SER A 50 10.69 18.97 -1.31
CA SER A 50 11.28 20.21 -0.79
C SER A 50 12.81 20.19 -0.77
N ASP A 51 13.40 19.01 -0.54
CA ASP A 51 14.85 18.84 -0.40
C ASP A 51 15.55 18.67 -1.76
N ASP A 52 14.78 18.53 -2.84
CA ASP A 52 15.30 18.21 -4.18
C ASP A 52 16.11 19.37 -4.78
N ILE A 53 15.81 20.62 -4.39
CA ILE A 53 16.58 21.82 -4.78
C ILE A 53 17.98 21.79 -4.15
N TYR A 54 18.08 21.38 -2.89
CA TYR A 54 19.35 21.24 -2.18
C TYR A 54 20.19 20.07 -2.72
N LEU A 55 19.53 18.96 -3.07
CA LEU A 55 20.20 17.82 -3.71
C LEU A 55 20.74 18.16 -5.11
N ARG A 56 19.99 18.93 -5.91
CA ARG A 56 20.42 19.35 -7.26
C ARG A 56 21.62 20.29 -7.27
N THR A 57 21.80 21.10 -6.22
CA THR A 57 22.94 22.02 -6.10
C THR A 57 24.22 21.34 -5.60
N ARG A 58 24.10 20.17 -4.94
CA ARG A 58 25.22 19.46 -4.31
C ARG A 58 25.64 18.18 -5.05
N LEU A 59 24.78 17.58 -5.89
CA LEU A 59 25.04 16.31 -6.56
C LEU A 59 24.89 16.39 -8.08
N ASP A 60 25.74 15.64 -8.79
CA ASP A 60 25.62 15.42 -10.23
C ASP A 60 24.26 14.79 -10.59
N ALA A 61 23.74 15.13 -11.77
CA ALA A 61 22.43 14.69 -12.24
C ALA A 61 22.21 13.17 -12.16
N VAL A 62 23.25 12.37 -12.38
CA VAL A 62 23.20 10.90 -12.29
C VAL A 62 22.99 10.43 -10.84
N ARG A 63 23.72 11.02 -9.88
CA ARG A 63 23.58 10.67 -8.47
C ARG A 63 22.25 11.14 -7.89
N THR A 64 21.80 12.33 -8.29
CA THR A 64 20.49 12.86 -7.92
C THR A 64 19.36 11.94 -8.39
N ARG A 65 19.41 11.46 -9.65
CA ARG A 65 18.43 10.48 -10.17
C ARG A 65 18.47 9.14 -9.40
N SER A 66 19.67 8.64 -9.09
CA SER A 66 19.83 7.40 -8.31
C SER A 66 19.24 7.54 -6.90
N PHE A 67 19.47 8.67 -6.25
CA PHE A 67 18.91 8.98 -4.94
C PHE A 67 17.37 9.03 -4.98
N HIS A 68 16.78 9.75 -5.93
CA HIS A 68 15.31 9.78 -6.10
C HIS A 68 14.72 8.39 -6.35
N ARG A 69 15.37 7.56 -7.17
CA ARG A 69 14.92 6.18 -7.41
C ARG A 69 14.94 5.34 -6.14
N LYS A 70 15.99 5.47 -5.30
CA LYS A 70 16.05 4.79 -4.00
C LYS A 70 14.97 5.29 -3.05
N ARG A 71 14.76 6.62 -2.96
CA ARG A 71 13.73 7.25 -2.12
C ARG A 71 12.33 6.76 -2.50
N THR A 72 12.03 6.75 -3.80
CA THR A 72 10.76 6.25 -4.35
C THR A 72 10.61 4.74 -4.18
N ALA A 73 11.68 3.95 -4.31
CA ALA A 73 11.65 2.51 -4.06
C ALA A 73 11.30 2.20 -2.59
N LEU A 74 11.85 2.96 -1.65
CA LEU A 74 11.56 2.80 -0.22
C LEU A 74 10.11 3.22 0.10
N ALA A 75 9.62 4.31 -0.49
CA ALA A 75 8.21 4.69 -0.41
C ALA A 75 7.27 3.60 -0.95
N LEU A 76 7.63 2.95 -2.06
CA LEU A 76 6.89 1.80 -2.62
C LEU A 76 6.88 0.58 -1.68
N GLN A 77 7.98 0.33 -0.96
CA GLN A 77 8.02 -0.74 0.04
C GLN A 77 7.08 -0.43 1.22
N MET A 78 7.08 0.80 1.73
CA MET A 78 6.17 1.20 2.80
C MET A 78 4.70 1.02 2.39
N ILE A 79 4.33 1.36 1.16
CA ILE A 79 2.97 1.15 0.67
C ILE A 79 2.60 -0.33 0.58
N ARG A 80 3.55 -1.22 0.27
CA ARG A 80 3.28 -2.66 0.32
C ARG A 80 2.94 -3.11 1.73
N LEU A 81 3.67 -2.63 2.74
CA LEU A 81 3.36 -2.93 4.15
C LEU A 81 1.98 -2.41 4.56
N VAL A 82 1.58 -1.23 4.06
CA VAL A 82 0.24 -0.68 4.32
C VAL A 82 -0.86 -1.52 3.68
N ASP A 83 -0.64 -2.02 2.45
CA ASP A 83 -1.56 -2.91 1.74
C ASP A 83 -1.68 -4.26 2.46
N GLU A 84 -0.56 -4.82 2.93
CA GLU A 84 -0.53 -6.02 3.78
C GLU A 84 -1.33 -5.81 5.07
N ASN A 85 -1.15 -4.68 5.75
CA ASN A 85 -1.92 -4.34 6.95
C ASN A 85 -3.42 -4.26 6.65
N ALA A 86 -3.83 -3.58 5.57
CA ALA A 86 -5.22 -3.48 5.18
C ALA A 86 -5.86 -4.85 4.89
N GLN A 87 -5.07 -5.78 4.35
CA GLN A 87 -5.51 -7.14 4.10
C GLN A 87 -5.72 -7.96 5.37
N VAL A 88 -4.81 -7.85 6.34
CA VAL A 88 -4.99 -8.46 7.68
C VAL A 88 -6.31 -7.99 8.30
N VAL A 89 -6.65 -6.70 8.18
CA VAL A 89 -7.91 -6.13 8.67
C VAL A 89 -9.12 -6.74 7.98
N ILE A 90 -9.09 -6.89 6.66
CA ILE A 90 -10.18 -7.51 5.91
C ILE A 90 -10.40 -8.95 6.37
N HIS A 91 -9.33 -9.73 6.56
CA HIS A 91 -9.44 -11.09 7.07
C HIS A 91 -9.99 -11.15 8.50
N MET A 92 -9.56 -10.25 9.38
CA MET A 92 -10.10 -10.13 10.74
C MET A 92 -11.60 -9.79 10.71
N ALA A 93 -12.01 -8.84 9.88
CA ALA A 93 -13.42 -8.48 9.71
C ALA A 93 -14.25 -9.66 9.17
N GLN A 94 -13.75 -10.40 8.19
CA GLN A 94 -14.42 -11.59 7.66
C GLN A 94 -14.62 -12.68 8.73
N ARG A 95 -13.61 -12.91 9.57
CA ARG A 95 -13.71 -13.85 10.69
C ARG A 95 -14.71 -13.37 11.75
N ALA A 96 -14.71 -12.09 12.09
CA ALA A 96 -15.66 -11.50 13.02
C ALA A 96 -17.12 -11.66 12.55
N LYS A 97 -17.37 -11.49 11.24
CA LYS A 97 -18.69 -11.78 10.65
C LYS A 97 -19.11 -13.25 10.79
N ALA A 98 -18.17 -14.18 10.67
CA ALA A 98 -18.45 -15.61 10.76
C ALA A 98 -18.87 -16.05 12.17
N VAL A 99 -18.53 -15.27 13.21
CA VAL A 99 -18.95 -15.53 14.60
C VAL A 99 -20.44 -15.25 14.82
N GLY A 100 -21.08 -14.45 13.96
CA GLY A 100 -22.52 -14.21 13.98
C GLY A 100 -23.04 -13.25 15.06
N ASP A 101 -22.15 -12.56 15.78
CA ASP A 101 -22.56 -11.49 16.70
C ASP A 101 -22.94 -10.22 15.91
N PRO A 102 -24.18 -9.71 16.03
CA PRO A 102 -24.65 -8.57 15.26
C PRO A 102 -23.89 -7.27 15.55
N VAL A 103 -23.39 -7.07 16.79
CA VAL A 103 -22.62 -5.88 17.16
C VAL A 103 -21.22 -5.95 16.54
N LEU A 104 -20.56 -7.11 16.59
CA LEU A 104 -19.28 -7.31 15.90
C LEU A 104 -19.43 -7.21 14.38
N THR A 105 -20.51 -7.72 13.81
CA THR A 105 -20.74 -7.75 12.36
C THR A 105 -20.84 -6.33 11.79
N SER A 106 -21.57 -5.44 12.47
CA SER A 106 -21.68 -4.03 12.08
C SER A 106 -20.32 -3.31 12.14
N LYS A 107 -19.57 -3.48 13.24
CA LYS A 107 -18.21 -2.92 13.38
C LYS A 107 -17.24 -3.49 12.31
N ALA A 108 -17.33 -4.79 12.03
CA ALA A 108 -16.54 -5.48 11.01
C ALA A 108 -16.80 -4.93 9.60
N GLU A 109 -18.04 -4.58 9.27
CA GLU A 109 -18.39 -3.96 7.98
C GLU A 109 -17.75 -2.60 7.78
N GLU A 110 -17.75 -1.77 8.82
CA GLU A 110 -17.15 -0.44 8.77
C GLU A 110 -15.64 -0.52 8.53
N LEU A 111 -14.92 -1.40 9.24
CA LEU A 111 -13.49 -1.63 9.02
C LEU A 111 -13.19 -2.14 7.62
N MET A 112 -13.99 -3.09 7.14
CA MET A 112 -13.80 -3.66 5.82
C MET A 112 -13.96 -2.57 4.75
N GLY A 113 -14.96 -1.70 4.91
CA GLY A 113 -15.16 -0.52 4.07
C GLY A 113 -13.98 0.44 4.09
N LEU A 114 -13.44 0.76 5.27
CA LEU A 114 -12.24 1.61 5.42
C LEU A 114 -11.01 0.98 4.77
N ALA A 115 -10.78 -0.32 5.00
CA ALA A 115 -9.65 -1.05 4.43
C ALA A 115 -9.72 -1.10 2.89
N LEU A 116 -10.90 -1.36 2.31
CA LEU A 116 -11.12 -1.34 0.87
C LEU A 116 -10.83 0.04 0.26
N ARG A 117 -11.36 1.12 0.87
CA ARG A 117 -11.10 2.50 0.41
C ARG A 117 -9.61 2.86 0.50
N LEU A 118 -8.92 2.36 1.53
CA LEU A 118 -7.47 2.53 1.64
C LEU A 118 -6.76 1.82 0.49
N ARG A 119 -7.06 0.55 0.21
CA ARG A 119 -6.43 -0.21 -0.89
C ARG A 119 -6.62 0.46 -2.24
N MET A 120 -7.80 0.97 -2.55
CA MET A 120 -8.04 1.74 -3.79
C MET A 120 -7.14 2.97 -3.87
N ASN A 121 -6.95 3.70 -2.75
CA ASN A 121 -6.04 4.84 -2.70
C ASN A 121 -4.57 4.41 -2.90
N LEU A 122 -4.15 3.30 -2.27
CA LEU A 122 -2.80 2.76 -2.43
C LEU A 122 -2.50 2.35 -3.88
N VAL A 123 -3.49 1.87 -4.65
CA VAL A 123 -3.30 1.59 -6.08
C VAL A 123 -2.93 2.86 -6.84
N ALA A 124 -3.64 3.96 -6.61
CA ALA A 124 -3.33 5.27 -7.21
C ALA A 124 -1.93 5.75 -6.79
N VAL A 125 -1.60 5.64 -5.50
CA VAL A 125 -0.29 6.05 -4.97
C VAL A 125 0.84 5.20 -5.58
N ARG A 126 0.68 3.88 -5.72
CA ARG A 126 1.65 2.98 -6.37
C ARG A 126 1.86 3.36 -7.83
N PHE A 127 0.79 3.71 -8.53
CA PHE A 127 0.86 4.16 -9.91
C PHE A 127 1.65 5.46 -10.05
N CYS A 128 1.32 6.48 -9.23
CA CYS A 128 2.03 7.76 -9.21
C CYS A 128 3.53 7.58 -8.86
N LEU A 129 3.85 6.77 -7.85
CA LEU A 129 5.24 6.48 -7.49
C LEU A 129 5.98 5.65 -8.54
N GLY A 130 5.28 4.74 -9.24
CA GLY A 130 5.85 4.00 -10.37
C GLY A 130 6.27 4.94 -11.50
N ILE A 131 5.41 5.91 -11.85
CA ILE A 131 5.72 6.96 -12.83
C ILE A 131 6.90 7.79 -12.34
N LYS A 132 6.88 8.24 -11.07
CA LYS A 132 7.96 9.04 -10.48
C LYS A 132 9.30 8.28 -10.42
N TRP A 133 9.27 6.97 -10.25
CA TRP A 133 10.47 6.12 -10.30
C TRP A 133 11.05 6.03 -11.71
N LEU A 134 10.19 5.91 -12.73
CA LEU A 134 10.59 5.85 -14.14
C LEU A 134 11.12 7.21 -14.62
N MET A 135 10.44 8.29 -14.23
CA MET A 135 10.72 9.66 -14.61
C MET A 135 10.87 10.56 -13.36
N PRO A 136 12.07 10.61 -12.74
CA PRO A 136 12.32 11.37 -11.50
C PRO A 136 12.28 12.90 -11.67
N GLY A 137 12.04 13.40 -12.89
CA GLY A 137 11.89 14.83 -13.18
C GLY A 137 10.45 15.32 -13.18
N LEU A 138 9.46 14.43 -13.03
CA LEU A 138 8.05 14.80 -12.94
C LEU A 138 7.69 15.13 -11.49
N ASP A 139 7.24 16.35 -11.26
CA ASP A 139 6.61 16.78 -10.00
C ASP A 139 5.18 16.23 -9.91
N LEU A 140 5.06 14.90 -9.83
CA LEU A 140 3.79 14.26 -9.47
C LEU A 140 3.55 14.45 -7.98
N VAL A 141 2.42 15.09 -7.67
CA VAL A 141 1.87 15.13 -6.32
C VAL A 141 1.36 13.73 -5.98
N VAL A 142 1.95 13.12 -4.95
CA VAL A 142 1.52 11.81 -4.45
C VAL A 142 0.21 12.02 -3.67
N PRO A 143 -0.86 11.25 -3.95
CA PRO A 143 -2.11 11.38 -3.22
C PRO A 143 -1.92 11.19 -1.71
N ALA A 144 -2.57 12.02 -0.91
CA ALA A 144 -2.58 11.88 0.54
C ALA A 144 -3.35 10.58 0.92
N TRP A 145 -2.61 9.55 1.33
CA TRP A 145 -3.17 8.31 1.89
C TRP A 145 -2.95 8.20 3.39
N ASP A 146 -2.10 9.06 3.95
CA ASP A 146 -1.67 9.08 5.33
C ASP A 146 -2.84 9.27 6.31
N THR A 147 -3.79 10.16 6.00
CA THR A 147 -4.98 10.37 6.83
C THR A 147 -5.85 9.12 6.86
N ARG A 148 -6.09 8.49 5.71
CA ARG A 148 -6.92 7.28 5.62
C ARG A 148 -6.28 6.08 6.35
N TYR A 149 -4.95 5.99 6.31
CA TYR A 149 -4.25 4.96 7.09
C TYR A 149 -4.33 5.22 8.60
N ARG A 150 -4.20 6.47 9.04
CA ARG A 150 -4.40 6.83 10.45
C ARG A 150 -5.82 6.50 10.93
N ASP A 151 -6.83 6.81 10.13
CA ASP A 151 -8.23 6.48 10.46
C ASP A 151 -8.43 4.97 10.63
N LEU A 152 -7.90 4.17 9.68
CA LEU A 152 -7.95 2.72 9.77
C LEU A 152 -7.21 2.19 11.02
N ALA A 153 -6.00 2.69 11.28
CA ALA A 153 -5.20 2.28 12.43
C ALA A 153 -5.87 2.64 13.77
N ALA A 154 -6.48 3.83 13.86
CA ALA A 154 -7.21 4.26 15.04
C ALA A 154 -8.46 3.40 15.28
N SER A 155 -9.24 3.11 14.23
CA SER A 155 -10.41 2.23 14.34
C SER A 155 -10.01 0.84 14.80
N LEU A 156 -8.94 0.26 14.24
CA LEU A 156 -8.41 -1.04 14.68
C LEU A 156 -7.97 -1.05 16.13
N PHE A 157 -7.28 0.00 16.57
CA PHE A 157 -6.82 0.12 17.94
C PHE A 157 -8.01 0.14 18.91
N ARG A 158 -9.05 0.91 18.59
CA ARG A 158 -10.30 0.96 19.38
C ARG A 158 -10.97 -0.41 19.46
N LEU A 159 -11.06 -1.14 18.37
CA LEU A 159 -11.69 -2.47 18.37
C LEU A 159 -10.91 -3.52 19.14
N ARG A 160 -9.58 -3.46 19.05
CA ARG A 160 -8.70 -4.31 19.86
C ARG A 160 -8.88 -4.02 21.36
N GLN A 161 -9.15 -2.77 21.70
CA GLN A 161 -9.36 -2.34 23.09
C GLN A 161 -10.77 -2.68 23.60
N ASP A 162 -11.79 -2.58 22.75
CA ASP A 162 -13.19 -2.86 23.08
C ASP A 162 -13.49 -4.35 23.22
N ASP A 163 -12.84 -5.22 22.45
CA ASP A 163 -13.11 -6.66 22.50
C ASP A 163 -11.83 -7.51 22.33
N PRO A 164 -11.27 -8.06 23.43
CA PRO A 164 -10.07 -8.89 23.37
C PRO A 164 -10.30 -10.21 22.64
N ARG A 165 -11.55 -10.62 22.33
CA ARG A 165 -11.83 -11.82 21.50
C ARG A 165 -11.31 -11.69 20.07
N PHE A 166 -11.06 -10.47 19.58
CA PHE A 166 -10.35 -10.23 18.32
C PHE A 166 -8.89 -10.72 18.33
N LEU A 167 -8.29 -10.98 19.51
CA LEU A 167 -6.91 -11.45 19.66
C LEU A 167 -6.77 -12.98 19.52
N PHE A 168 -7.84 -13.75 19.69
CA PHE A 168 -7.74 -15.21 19.94
C PHE A 168 -7.98 -16.13 18.73
N THR A 169 -8.04 -15.61 17.50
CA THR A 169 -8.15 -16.47 16.30
C THR A 169 -6.85 -16.60 15.51
N THR A 170 -5.72 -16.28 16.12
CA THR A 170 -4.39 -16.68 15.62
C THR A 170 -3.99 -17.99 16.29
N ASN A 171 -4.56 -19.09 15.80
CA ASN A 171 -3.95 -20.41 15.92
C ASN A 171 -3.83 -20.98 14.50
#